data_AF-I2C888-F1
#
_entry.id   AF-I2C888-F1
#
_cell.length_a   1.000
_cell.length_b   1.000
_cell.length_c   1.000
_cell.angle_alpha   90.00
_cell.angle_beta   90.00
_cell.angle_gamma   90.00
#
_symmetry.space_group_name_H-M   'P 1'
#
loop_
_entity.id
_entity.type
_entity.pdbx_description
1 polymer ?
#
loop_
_entity_poly.entity_id
_entity_poly.type
_entity_poly.pdbx_seq_one_letter_code
_entity_poly.pdbx_strand_id
1 'polypeptide(L)'
;MNHTDNPIISAVISKLNAQQEKGLAKYGQPVQVNAYDLRGWLQHALEETLDHAVYLEAAIQTLDDNPEIKHVIKGFKEMEAVREDIKILYHPRHYGGWDHAMSHFEEILKSAQLLKGAAECQK
;
A
#
# COMPACT_ATOMS: atom_id res chain seq x y z
N MET A 1 17.09 -37.29 9.14
CA MET A 1 17.15 -36.26 8.10
C MET A 1 18.02 -35.14 8.63
N ASN A 2 19.03 -34.72 7.89
CA ASN A 2 19.84 -33.58 8.28
C ASN A 2 19.02 -32.31 7.98
N HIS A 3 19.09 -31.27 8.81
CA HIS A 3 18.29 -30.04 8.59
C HIS A 3 18.69 -29.32 7.29
N THR A 4 19.89 -29.60 6.77
CA THR A 4 20.39 -29.15 5.46
C THR A 4 19.78 -29.85 4.26
N ASP A 5 19.05 -30.96 4.43
CA ASP A 5 18.37 -31.65 3.32
C ASP A 5 17.04 -30.97 2.95
N ASN A 6 16.56 -30.00 3.76
CA ASN A 6 15.37 -29.22 3.47
C ASN A 6 15.72 -28.06 2.51
N PRO A 7 15.16 -28.03 1.29
CA PRO A 7 15.50 -26.99 0.29
C PRO A 7 15.15 -25.58 0.76
N ILE A 8 14.13 -25.41 1.61
CA ILE A 8 13.75 -24.11 2.18
C ILE A 8 14.84 -23.63 3.15
N ILE A 9 15.30 -24.52 4.04
CA ILE A 9 16.37 -24.21 5.01
C ILE A 9 17.67 -23.85 4.27
N SER A 10 18.04 -24.64 3.27
CA SER A 10 19.23 -24.38 2.44
C SER A 10 19.16 -23.04 1.69
N ALA A 11 17.97 -22.64 1.22
CA ALA A 11 17.78 -21.32 0.61
C ALA A 11 17.95 -20.18 1.62
N VAL A 12 17.45 -20.32 2.85
CA VAL A 12 17.64 -19.33 3.91
C VAL A 12 19.11 -19.20 4.30
N ILE A 13 19.82 -20.32 4.48
CA ILE A 13 21.27 -20.32 4.75
C ILE A 13 22.04 -19.60 3.64
N SER A 14 21.70 -19.87 2.38
CA SER A 14 22.34 -19.21 1.23
C SER A 14 22.13 -17.69 1.24
N LYS A 15 20.93 -17.22 1.61
CA LYS A 15 20.64 -15.79 1.77
C LYS A 15 21.46 -15.16 2.89
N LEU A 16 21.60 -15.84 4.03
CA LEU A 16 22.42 -15.37 5.15
C LEU A 16 23.89 -15.20 4.74
N ASN A 17 24.45 -16.19 4.03
CA ASN A 17 25.83 -16.13 3.54
C ASN A 17 26.03 -14.96 2.55
N ALA A 18 25.13 -14.80 1.59
CA ALA A 18 25.19 -13.68 0.63
C ALA A 18 25.08 -12.32 1.32
N GLN A 19 24.26 -12.19 2.37
CA GLN A 19 24.16 -10.96 3.15
C GLN A 19 25.45 -10.65 3.92
N GLN A 20 26.08 -11.68 4.49
CA GLN A 20 27.38 -11.54 5.15
C GLN A 20 28.48 -11.09 4.17
N GLU A 21 28.53 -11.66 2.96
CA GLU A 21 29.49 -11.26 1.91
C GLU A 21 29.29 -9.80 1.50
N LYS A 22 28.05 -9.35 1.33
CA LYS A 22 27.73 -7.93 1.07
C LYS A 22 28.19 -7.03 2.20
N GLY A 23 27.93 -7.42 3.46
CA GLY A 23 28.39 -6.69 4.64
C GLY A 23 29.91 -6.60 4.69
N LEU A 24 30.61 -7.71 4.44
CA LEU A 24 32.06 -7.77 4.39
C LEU A 24 32.63 -6.87 3.29
N ALA A 25 32.03 -6.88 2.09
CA ALA A 25 32.44 -6.00 1.00
C ALA A 25 32.21 -4.51 1.32
N LYS A 26 31.12 -4.18 2.02
CA LYS A 26 30.77 -2.79 2.39
C LYS A 26 31.61 -2.24 3.55
N TYR A 27 31.84 -3.05 4.59
CA TYR A 27 32.43 -2.61 5.85
C TYR A 27 33.84 -3.14 6.09
N GLY A 28 34.36 -4.03 5.23
CA GLY A 28 35.71 -4.60 5.32
C GLY A 28 35.91 -5.62 6.44
N GLN A 29 34.88 -5.87 7.25
CA GLN A 29 34.93 -6.76 8.40
C GLN A 29 33.58 -7.47 8.60
N PRO A 30 33.59 -8.71 9.13
CA PRO A 30 32.36 -9.41 9.48
C PRO A 30 31.64 -8.69 10.62
N VAL A 31 30.33 -8.92 10.75
CA VAL A 31 29.58 -8.50 11.93
C VAL A 31 30.21 -9.10 13.18
N GLN A 32 30.67 -8.25 14.10
CA GLN A 32 31.20 -8.67 15.38
C GLN A 32 30.19 -8.37 16.48
N VAL A 33 30.04 -9.28 17.44
CA VAL A 33 29.05 -9.14 18.54
C VAL A 33 29.32 -7.88 19.39
N ASN A 34 30.57 -7.42 19.44
CA ASN A 34 31.02 -6.21 20.15
C ASN A 34 31.04 -4.93 19.29
N ALA A 35 30.49 -4.95 18.07
CA ALA A 35 30.46 -3.77 17.20
C ALA A 35 29.63 -2.61 17.81
N TYR A 36 28.63 -2.96 18.62
CA TYR A 36 27.83 -2.03 19.40
C TYR A 36 27.63 -2.57 20.83
N ASP A 37 27.33 -1.67 21.77
CA ASP A 37 26.70 -2.06 23.02
C ASP A 37 25.24 -2.50 22.78
N LEU A 38 24.58 -3.06 23.79
CA LEU A 38 23.19 -3.53 23.66
C LEU A 38 22.25 -2.41 23.15
N ARG A 39 22.46 -1.17 23.58
CA ARG A 39 21.61 -0.05 23.16
C ARG A 39 21.80 0.27 21.68
N GLY A 40 23.04 0.27 21.18
CA GLY A 40 23.35 0.48 19.77
C GLY A 40 22.75 -0.61 18.88
N TRP A 41 22.82 -1.88 19.30
CA TRP A 41 22.17 -2.98 18.59
C TRP A 41 20.65 -2.81 18.50
N LEU A 42 20.01 -2.45 19.61
CA LEU A 42 18.55 -2.23 19.63
C LEU A 42 18.15 -1.02 18.78
N GLN A 43 18.93 0.07 18.82
CA GLN A 43 18.69 1.26 18.01
C GLN A 43 18.79 0.95 16.52
N HIS A 44 19.84 0.22 16.11
CA HIS A 44 20.02 -0.16 14.71
C HIS A 44 18.92 -1.12 14.23
N ALA A 45 18.51 -2.09 15.05
CA ALA A 45 17.39 -2.97 14.73
C ALA A 45 16.06 -2.20 14.57
N LEU A 46 15.84 -1.16 15.38
CA LEU A 46 14.67 -0.29 15.24
C LEU A 46 14.72 0.49 13.92
N GLU A 47 15.86 1.06 13.55
CA GLU A 47 16.05 1.78 12.29
C GLU A 47 15.77 0.90 11.07
N GLU A 48 16.35 -0.31 11.03
CA GLU A 48 16.10 -1.28 9.95
C GLU A 48 14.63 -1.74 9.89
N THR A 49 13.94 -1.80 11.03
CA THR A 49 12.51 -2.10 11.08
C THR A 49 11.68 -0.95 10.50
N LEU A 50 12.07 0.31 10.76
CA LEU A 50 11.41 1.48 10.18
C LEU A 50 11.61 1.54 8.67
N ASP A 51 12.81 1.25 8.18
CA ASP A 51 13.08 1.14 6.73
C ASP A 51 12.20 0.06 6.08
N HIS A 52 12.04 -1.09 6.74
CA HIS A 52 11.13 -2.12 6.27
C HIS A 52 9.67 -1.65 6.25
N ALA A 53 9.21 -0.93 7.28
CA ALA A 53 7.87 -0.37 7.33
C ALA A 53 7.62 0.62 6.18
N VAL A 54 8.60 1.45 5.84
CA VAL A 54 8.54 2.35 4.68
C VAL A 54 8.38 1.57 3.38
N TYR A 55 9.11 0.48 3.18
CA TYR A 55 8.96 -0.36 1.97
C TYR A 55 7.59 -1.03 1.88
N LEU A 56 7.04 -1.50 3.00
CA LEU A 56 5.70 -2.07 3.04
C LEU A 56 4.65 -1.01 2.67
N GLU A 57 4.72 0.17 3.27
CA GLU A 57 3.81 1.28 2.98
C GLU A 57 3.90 1.70 1.50
N ALA A 58 5.11 1.82 0.94
CA ALA A 58 5.29 2.14 -0.47
C ALA A 58 4.70 1.06 -1.39
N ALA A 59 4.85 -0.23 -1.05
CA ALA A 59 4.27 -1.32 -1.82
C ALA A 59 2.73 -1.31 -1.76
N ILE A 60 2.15 -1.09 -0.57
CA ILE A 60 0.70 -0.93 -0.39
C ILE A 60 0.19 0.24 -1.23
N GLN A 61 0.82 1.41 -1.10
CA GLN A 61 0.44 2.59 -1.89
C GLN A 61 0.56 2.35 -3.39
N THR A 62 1.56 1.59 -3.85
CA THR A 62 1.71 1.24 -5.26
C THR A 62 0.59 0.31 -5.74
N LEU A 63 0.15 -0.63 -4.91
CA LEU A 63 -0.99 -1.51 -5.23
C LEU A 63 -2.31 -0.73 -5.26
N ASP A 64 -2.48 0.22 -4.34
CA ASP A 64 -3.65 1.09 -4.27
C ASP A 64 -3.66 2.16 -5.37
N ASP A 65 -2.48 2.55 -5.88
CA ASP A 65 -2.32 3.51 -6.96
C ASP A 65 -2.56 2.86 -8.34
N ASN A 66 -3.83 2.60 -8.64
CA ASN A 66 -4.26 2.26 -9.99
C ASN A 66 -4.76 3.52 -10.73
N PRO A 67 -4.06 4.01 -11.76
CA PRO A 67 -4.43 5.23 -12.49
C PRO A 67 -5.84 5.18 -13.09
N GLU A 68 -6.28 4.02 -13.56
CA GLU A 68 -7.61 3.87 -14.16
C GLU A 68 -8.72 4.00 -13.11
N ILE A 69 -8.50 3.44 -11.92
CA ILE A 69 -9.42 3.60 -10.79
C ILE A 69 -9.50 5.07 -10.35
N LYS A 70 -8.37 5.78 -10.33
CA LYS A 70 -8.34 7.23 -10.07
C LYS A 70 -9.16 8.01 -11.09
N HIS A 71 -9.08 7.67 -12.38
CA HIS A 71 -9.90 8.30 -13.43
C HIS A 71 -11.40 8.03 -13.24
N VAL A 72 -11.79 6.81 -12.87
CA VAL A 72 -13.18 6.46 -12.59
C VAL A 72 -13.74 7.27 -11.42
N ILE A 73 -13.00 7.32 -10.29
CA ILE A 73 -13.41 8.11 -9.12
C ILE A 73 -13.50 9.60 -9.46
N LYS A 74 -12.53 10.12 -10.22
CA LYS A 74 -12.51 11.51 -10.66
C LYS A 74 -13.73 11.83 -11.54
N GLY A 75 -14.00 11.02 -12.56
CA GLY A 75 -15.15 11.21 -13.45
C GLY A 75 -16.48 11.15 -12.70
N PHE A 76 -16.63 10.24 -11.74
CA PHE A 76 -17.81 10.21 -10.86
C PHE A 76 -18.00 11.52 -10.10
N LYS A 77 -16.95 12.02 -9.44
CA LYS A 77 -17.00 13.30 -8.71
C LYS A 77 -17.30 14.49 -9.61
N GLU A 78 -16.75 14.50 -10.81
CA GLU A 78 -17.03 15.53 -11.82
C GLU A 78 -18.50 15.48 -12.24
N MET A 79 -19.06 14.30 -12.48
CA MET A 79 -20.49 14.12 -12.80
C MET A 79 -21.41 14.58 -11.66
N GLU A 80 -21.06 14.29 -10.40
CA GLU A 80 -21.80 14.80 -9.24
C GLU A 80 -21.71 16.33 -9.13
N ALA A 81 -20.55 16.92 -9.39
CA ALA A 81 -20.34 18.37 -9.30
C ALA A 81 -21.19 19.15 -10.31
N VAL A 82 -21.42 18.58 -11.50
CA VAL A 82 -22.25 19.21 -12.56
C VAL A 82 -23.72 18.76 -12.53
N ARG A 83 -24.16 18.10 -11.45
CA ARG A 83 -25.52 17.55 -11.31
C ARG A 83 -26.62 18.52 -11.71
N GLU A 84 -26.62 19.73 -11.15
CA GLU A 84 -27.69 20.71 -11.38
C GLU A 84 -27.69 21.23 -12.82
N ASP A 85 -26.50 21.44 -13.40
CA ASP A 85 -26.36 21.85 -14.80
C ASP A 85 -26.87 20.75 -15.75
N ILE A 86 -26.49 19.50 -15.48
CA ILE A 86 -26.94 18.33 -16.23
C ILE A 86 -28.47 18.16 -16.13
N LYS A 87 -29.06 18.38 -14.94
CA LYS A 87 -30.52 18.35 -14.76
C LYS A 87 -31.24 19.33 -15.68
N ILE A 88 -30.70 20.51 -15.92
CA ILE A 88 -31.31 21.53 -16.78
C ILE A 88 -31.30 21.10 -18.27
N LEU A 89 -30.42 20.17 -18.68
CA LEU A 89 -30.27 19.77 -20.08
C LEU A 89 -31.33 18.76 -20.57
N TYR A 90 -32.07 18.08 -19.69
CA TYR A 90 -33.05 17.06 -20.08
C TYR A 90 -34.42 17.25 -19.42
N HIS A 91 -35.43 16.58 -19.99
CA HIS A 91 -36.80 16.72 -19.53
C HIS A 91 -36.96 16.32 -18.05
N PRO A 92 -37.72 17.07 -17.22
CA PRO A 92 -37.87 16.83 -15.77
C PRO A 92 -38.24 15.39 -15.37
N ARG A 93 -38.99 14.69 -16.23
CA ARG A 93 -39.34 13.28 -16.07
C ARG A 93 -38.13 12.32 -15.92
N HIS A 94 -36.93 12.76 -16.29
CA HIS A 94 -35.69 11.99 -16.23
C HIS A 94 -34.80 12.32 -15.02
N TYR A 95 -35.19 13.30 -14.18
CA TYR A 95 -34.38 13.73 -13.02
C TYR A 95 -34.14 12.58 -12.05
N GLY A 96 -35.19 11.83 -11.72
CA GLY A 96 -35.08 10.66 -10.83
C GLY A 96 -34.27 9.51 -11.42
N GLY A 97 -34.21 9.39 -12.76
CA GLY A 97 -33.40 8.37 -13.42
C GLY A 97 -31.90 8.61 -13.26
N TRP A 98 -31.47 9.87 -13.35
CA TRP A 98 -30.09 10.26 -13.08
C TRP A 98 -29.73 10.02 -11.61
N ASP A 99 -30.55 10.50 -10.67
CA ASP A 99 -30.29 10.34 -9.23
C ASP A 99 -30.22 8.86 -8.84
N HIS A 100 -31.09 8.02 -9.42
CA HIS A 100 -31.07 6.57 -9.21
C HIS A 100 -29.81 5.88 -9.76
N ALA A 101 -29.40 6.21 -10.99
CA ALA A 101 -28.20 5.64 -11.59
C ALA A 101 -26.93 6.03 -10.83
N MET A 102 -26.82 7.29 -10.43
CA MET A 102 -25.68 7.79 -9.65
C MET A 102 -25.62 7.14 -8.26
N SER A 103 -26.76 6.96 -7.59
CA SER A 103 -26.83 6.27 -6.30
C SER A 103 -26.31 4.83 -6.39
N HIS A 104 -26.70 4.07 -7.41
CA HIS A 104 -26.19 2.70 -7.58
C HIS A 104 -24.71 2.65 -7.91
N PHE A 105 -24.23 3.60 -8.72
CA PHE A 105 -22.80 3.66 -9.02
C PHE A 105 -21.98 4.04 -7.78
N GLU A 106 -22.48 4.95 -6.94
CA GLU A 106 -21.89 5.29 -5.65
C GLU A 106 -21.81 4.06 -4.72
N GLU A 107 -22.87 3.25 -4.64
CA GLU A 107 -22.88 1.99 -3.89
C GLU A 107 -21.81 1.02 -4.38
N ILE A 108 -21.66 0.84 -5.70
CA ILE A 108 -20.61 -0.01 -6.28
C ILE A 108 -19.22 0.48 -5.87
N LEU A 109 -18.95 1.78 -5.96
CA LEU A 109 -17.67 2.36 -5.58
C LEU A 109 -17.39 2.22 -4.07
N LYS A 110 -18.42 2.35 -3.21
CA LYS A 110 -18.32 2.11 -1.76
C LYS A 110 -18.04 0.64 -1.45
N SER A 111 -18.74 -0.29 -2.09
CA SER A 111 -18.52 -1.74 -1.92
C SER A 111 -17.11 -2.16 -2.36
N ALA A 112 -16.56 -1.50 -3.39
CA ALA A 112 -15.18 -1.70 -3.84
C ALA A 112 -14.12 -0.95 -3.00
N GLN A 113 -14.52 -0.28 -1.91
CA GLN A 113 -13.64 0.52 -1.03
C GLN A 113 -12.93 1.69 -1.75
N LEU A 114 -13.45 2.11 -2.90
CA LEU A 114 -12.88 3.17 -3.75
C LEU A 114 -13.31 4.57 -3.31
N LEU A 115 -14.49 4.68 -2.72
CA LEU A 115 -14.92 5.84 -1.96
C LEU A 115 -14.78 5.49 -0.48
N LYS A 116 -13.66 5.85 0.14
CA LYS A 116 -13.55 5.79 1.60
C LYS A 116 -14.75 6.56 2.17
N GLY A 117 -15.56 5.89 3.00
CA GLY A 117 -16.55 6.60 3.81
C GLY A 117 -15.84 7.73 4.55
N ALA A 118 -16.45 8.90 4.66
CA ALA A 118 -15.93 10.06 5.37
C ALA A 118 -15.79 9.85 6.90
N ALA A 119 -15.46 8.65 7.35
CA ALA A 119 -15.46 8.22 8.73
C ALA A 119 -14.18 7.43 9.05
N GLU A 120 -13.01 8.05 8.89
CA GLU A 120 -11.78 7.67 9.61
C GLU A 120 -10.71 8.77 9.55
N CYS A 121 -11.17 10.03 9.59
CA CYS A 121 -10.30 11.18 9.84
C CYS A 121 -10.94 12.04 10.93
N GLN A 122 -11.08 11.47 12.13
CA GLN A 122 -11.16 12.17 13.42
C GLN A 122 -11.30 11.13 14.55
N LYS A 123 -10.17 10.61 15.05
CA LYS A 123 -9.75 10.60 16.47
C LYS A 123 -8.64 9.58 16.70
#